data_AF-A0A958Z4I1-F1
#
_entry.id   AF-A0A958Z4I1-F1
#
_cell.length_a   1.000
_cell.length_b   1.000
_cell.length_c   1.000
_cell.angle_alpha   90.00
_cell.angle_beta   90.00
_cell.angle_gamma   90.00
#
_symmetry.space_group_name_H-M   'P 1'
#
loop_
_entity.id
_entity.type
_entity.pdbx_description
1 polymer ?
#
loop_
_entity_poly.entity_id
_entity_poly.type
_entity_poly.pdbx_seq_one_letter_code
_entity_poly.pdbx_strand_id
1 'polypeptide(L)' 'FRKNFIVDDTLSKEFIEYAKFNEAQIDLSNYTEELKRTLKANIAQQLFGPNEYEIILNENDPMLLKVLELEANNHLEKN' A
#
# COMPACT_ATOMS: atom_id res chain seq x y z
N PHE A 1 -8.16 8.61 -6.49
CA PHE A 1 -7.71 8.04 -5.20
C PHE A 1 -6.31 7.44 -5.30
N ARG A 2 -6.09 6.30 -6.00
CA ARG A 2 -4.78 5.60 -6.05
C ARG A 2 -3.55 6.51 -6.25
N LYS A 3 -3.58 7.39 -7.27
CA LYS A 3 -2.46 8.28 -7.59
C LYS A 3 -2.40 9.58 -6.76
N ASN A 4 -3.53 10.04 -6.24
CA ASN A 4 -3.67 11.41 -5.75
C ASN A 4 -3.82 11.49 -4.22
N PHE A 5 -4.18 10.37 -3.57
CA PHE A 5 -4.29 10.29 -2.12
C PHE A 5 -3.05 9.58 -1.55
N ILE A 6 -2.44 10.20 -0.56
CA ILE A 6 -1.25 9.72 0.12
C ILE A 6 -1.60 9.67 1.61
N VAL A 7 -1.29 8.54 2.26
CA VAL A 7 -1.30 8.47 3.72
C VAL A 7 0.02 9.06 4.17
N ASP A 8 -0.02 10.28 4.69
CA ASP A 8 1.17 11.00 5.13
C ASP A 8 1.57 10.62 6.57
N ASP A 9 2.66 11.23 7.04
CA ASP A 9 3.15 11.01 8.40
C ASP A 9 2.16 11.46 9.47
N THR A 10 1.34 12.49 9.17
CA THR A 10 0.35 13.00 10.10
C THR A 10 -0.75 11.97 10.31
N LEU A 11 -1.36 11.47 9.23
CA LEU A 11 -2.43 10.49 9.28
C LEU A 11 -1.98 9.17 9.90
N SER A 12 -0.76 8.72 9.62
CA SER A 12 -0.20 7.50 10.23
C SER A 12 0.06 7.67 11.73
N LYS A 13 0.52 8.83 12.19
CA LYS A 13 0.68 9.13 13.63
C LYS A 13 -0.66 9.20 14.35
N GLU A 14 -1.64 9.90 13.76
CA GLU A 14 -3.00 9.98 14.31
C GLU A 14 -3.62 8.58 14.45
N PHE A 15 -3.38 7.69 13.48
CA PHE A 15 -3.81 6.30 13.58
C PHE A 15 -3.13 5.53 14.72
N ILE A 16 -1.81 5.66 14.88
CA ILE A 16 -1.05 5.02 15.97
C ILE A 16 -1.57 5.49 17.34
N GLU A 17 -1.82 6.79 17.47
CA GLU A 17 -2.38 7.40 18.68
C GLU A 17 -3.80 6.88 18.95
N TYR A 18 -4.67 6.88 17.94
CA TYR A 18 -6.02 6.33 18.03
C TYR A 18 -6.03 4.85 18.44
N ALA A 19 -5.13 4.05 17.86
CA ALA A 19 -5.00 2.62 18.14
C ALA A 19 -4.35 2.33 19.51
N LYS A 20 -3.89 3.36 20.23
CA LYS A 20 -3.21 3.25 21.54
C LYS A 20 -1.98 2.34 21.52
N PHE A 21 -1.30 2.23 20.38
CA PHE A 21 -0.10 1.38 20.26
C PHE A 21 1.06 1.85 21.14
N ASN A 22 1.12 3.15 21.43
CA ASN A 22 2.08 3.71 22.39
C ASN A 22 1.83 3.21 23.83
N GLU A 23 0.56 3.03 24.23
CA GLU A 23 0.20 2.46 25.54
C GLU A 23 0.55 0.96 25.61
N ALA A 24 0.49 0.28 24.46
CA ALA A 24 0.82 -1.14 24.31
C ALA A 24 2.32 -1.42 24.10
N GLN A 25 3.19 -0.39 24.13
CA GLN A 25 4.63 -0.49 23.86
C GLN A 25 4.98 -1.16 22.53
N ILE A 26 4.14 -0.97 21.51
CA ILE A 26 4.38 -1.49 20.15
C ILE A 26 5.19 -0.45 19.37
N ASP A 27 6.41 -0.81 18.99
CA ASP A 27 7.26 0.02 18.13
C ASP A 27 7.06 -0.33 16.65
N LEU A 28 6.46 0.61 15.90
CA LEU A 28 6.23 0.51 14.46
C LEU A 28 7.19 1.37 13.63
N SER A 29 8.26 1.91 14.23
CA SER A 29 9.17 2.85 13.54
C SER A 29 9.71 2.26 12.23
N ASN A 30 10.08 0.97 12.25
CA ASN A 30 10.58 0.22 11.09
C ASN A 30 9.49 -0.24 10.11
N TYR A 31 8.22 -0.05 10.44
CA TYR A 31 7.05 -0.49 9.66
C TYR A 31 6.20 0.68 9.17
N THR A 32 6.70 1.91 9.26
CA THR A 32 5.94 3.13 8.90
C THR A 32 5.37 3.07 7.48
N GLU A 33 6.17 2.64 6.50
CA GLU A 33 5.72 2.55 5.11
C GLU A 33 4.73 1.39 4.88
N GLU A 34 4.92 0.27 5.59
CA GLU A 34 4.00 -0.86 5.61
C GLU A 34 2.63 -0.43 6.16
N LEU A 35 2.65 0.32 7.26
CA LEU A 35 1.46 0.87 7.92
C LEU A 35 0.72 1.83 6.99
N LYS A 36 1.42 2.79 6.38
CA LYS A 36 0.82 3.73 5.43
C LYS A 36 0.16 3.02 4.25
N ARG A 37 0.85 2.03 3.67
CA ARG A 37 0.32 1.21 2.57
C ARG A 37 -0.94 0.46 3.00
N THR A 38 -0.90 -0.17 4.18
CA THR A 38 -2.02 -0.90 4.76
C THR A 38 -3.22 0.01 5.02
N LEU A 39 -3.00 1.20 5.60
CA LEU A 39 -4.04 2.20 5.81
C LEU A 39 -4.67 2.64 4.49
N LYS A 40 -3.85 2.94 3.49
CA LYS A 40 -4.33 3.33 2.15
C LYS A 40 -5.16 2.23 1.50
N ALA A 41 -4.72 0.97 1.60
CA ALA A 41 -5.43 -0.19 1.07
C ALA A 41 -6.79 -0.36 1.76
N ASN A 42 -6.84 -0.27 3.10
CA ASN A 42 -8.09 -0.37 3.87
C ASN A 42 -9.07 0.75 3.52
N ILE A 43 -8.59 2.01 3.38
CA ILE A 43 -9.45 3.11 2.95
C ILE A 43 -9.99 2.86 1.53
N ALA A 44 -9.16 2.35 0.63
CA ALA A 44 -9.61 2.01 -0.72
C ALA A 44 -10.67 0.90 -0.71
N GLN A 45 -10.50 -0.09 0.16
CA GLN A 45 -11.47 -1.16 0.36
C GLN A 45 -12.85 -0.61 0.72
N GLN A 46 -12.89 0.31 1.68
CA GLN A 46 -14.13 0.89 2.19
C GLN A 46 -14.84 1.74 1.12
N LEU A 47 -14.08 2.43 0.26
CA LEU A 47 -14.63 3.33 -0.75
C LEU A 47 -14.96 2.64 -2.09
N PHE A 48 -14.19 1.63 -2.49
CA PHE A 48 -14.22 1.06 -3.84
C PHE A 48 -14.33 -0.47 -3.86
N GLY A 49 -14.21 -1.13 -2.71
CA GLY A 49 -14.31 -2.59 -2.59
C GLY A 49 -12.97 -3.32 -2.57
N PRO A 50 -13.01 -4.65 -2.42
CA PRO A 50 -11.84 -5.49 -2.12
C PRO A 50 -10.81 -5.55 -3.25
N ASN A 51 -11.21 -5.38 -4.51
CA ASN A 51 -10.27 -5.37 -5.63
C ASN A 51 -9.25 -4.21 -5.51
N GLU A 52 -9.71 -3.04 -5.09
CA GLU A 52 -8.88 -1.85 -4.93
C GLU A 52 -7.90 -1.98 -3.77
N TYR A 53 -8.27 -2.73 -2.73
CA TYR A 53 -7.38 -3.12 -1.63
C TYR A 53 -6.20 -3.94 -2.15
N GLU A 54 -6.49 -5.01 -2.91
CA GLU A 54 -5.46 -5.91 -3.44
C GLU A 54 -4.51 -5.19 -4.39
N ILE A 55 -5.03 -4.32 -5.26
CA ILE A 55 -4.17 -3.54 -6.18
C ILE A 55 -3.17 -2.68 -5.40
N ILE A 56 -3.60 -2.02 -4.32
CA ILE A 56 -2.73 -1.13 -3.54
C ILE A 56 -1.73 -1.93 -2.71
N LEU A 57 -2.16 -3.04 -2.12
CA LEU A 57 -1.29 -3.88 -1.30
C LEU A 57 -0.15 -4.48 -2.14
N ASN A 58 -0.47 -4.88 -3.37
CA ASN A 58 0.45 -5.58 -4.28
C ASN A 58 1.17 -4.65 -5.28
N GLU A 59 1.06 -3.32 -5.14
CA GLU A 59 1.64 -2.35 -6.08
C GLU A 59 3.16 -2.52 -6.28
N ASN A 60 3.86 -2.99 -5.24
CA ASN A 60 5.30 -3.25 -5.25
C ASN A 60 5.66 -4.75 -5.16
N ASP A 61 4.71 -5.64 -5.46
CA ASP A 61 4.97 -7.08 -5.40
C ASP A 61 6.03 -7.49 -6.45
N PRO A 62 7.17 -8.10 -6.05
CA PRO A 62 8.25 -8.41 -6.97
C PRO A 62 7.85 -9.40 -8.08
N MET A 63 6.93 -10.31 -7.80
CA MET A 63 6.46 -11.29 -8.79
C MET A 63 5.58 -10.60 -9.84
N LEU A 64 4.65 -9.76 -9.42
CA LEU A 64 3.81 -8.98 -10.34
C LEU A 64 4.64 -8.02 -11.19
N LEU A 65 5.61 -7.32 -10.58
CA LEU A 65 6.55 -6.46 -11.30
C LEU A 65 7.33 -7.25 -12.35
N LYS A 66 7.79 -8.48 -12.01
CA LYS A 66 8.50 -9.34 -12.96
C LYS A 66 7.61 -9.79 -14.12
N VAL A 67 6.35 -10.15 -13.85
CA VAL A 67 5.40 -10.50 -14.91
C VAL A 67 5.18 -9.32 -15.86
N LEU A 68 4.97 -8.11 -15.34
CA LEU A 68 4.81 -6.91 -16.16
C LEU A 68 6.05 -6.61 -17.02
N GLU A 69 7.25 -6.79 -16.46
CA GLU A 69 8.52 -6.65 -17.20
C GLU A 69 8.60 -7.64 -18.37
N LEU A 70 8.29 -8.93 -18.13
CA LEU A 70 8.34 -9.97 -19.15
C LEU A 70 7.31 -9.74 -20.26
N GLU A 71 6.08 -9.33 -19.91
CA GLU A 71 5.04 -8.97 -20.88
C GLU A 71 5.49 -7.78 -21.74
N ALA A 72 6.04 -6.72 -21.13
CA ALA A 72 6.53 -5.56 -21.86
C ALA A 72 7.64 -5.94 -22.86
N ASN A 73 8.59 -6.79 -22.46
CA ASN A 73 9.66 -7.27 -23.33
C ASN A 73 9.13 -8.14 -24.49
N ASN A 74 8.20 -9.07 -24.20
CA ASN A 74 7.54 -9.89 -25.22
C ASN A 74 6.80 -9.05 -26.28
N HIS A 75 6.23 -7.91 -25.88
CA HIS A 75 5.59 -6.98 -26.81
C HIS A 75 6.59 -6.22 -27.68
N LEU A 76 7.79 -5.94 -27.18
CA LEU A 76 8.85 -5.26 -27.94
C LEU A 76 9.49 -6.19 -28.99
N GLU A 77 9.61 -7.49 -28.71
CA GLU A 77 10.17 -8.47 -29.65
C GLU A 77 9.23 -8.85 -30.81
N LYS A 78 7.93 -8.56 -30.67
CA LYS A 78 6.89 -8.86 -31.68
C LYS A 78 6.61 -7.73 -32.67
N ASN A 79 7.25 -6.57 -32.51
CA ASN A 79 7.14 -5.40 -33.39
C ASN A 79 8.44 -5.15 -34.16
#